data_AF-A0A510J0P9-F1
#
_entry.id   AF-A0A510J0P9-F1
#
_cell.length_a   1.000
_cell.length_b   1.000
_cell.length_c   1.000
_cell.angle_alpha   90.00
_cell.angle_beta   90.00
_cell.angle_gamma   90.00
#
_symmetry.space_group_name_H-M   'P 1'
#
loop_
_entity.id
_entity.type
_entity.pdbx_description
1 polymer ?
#
loop_
_entity_poly.entity_id
_entity_poly.type
_entity_poly.pdbx_seq_one_letter_code
_entity_poly.pdbx_strand_id
1 'polypeptide(L)'
;MISAISDLFGKVIDKAFPDKTEANRLKAQVDSKLISMDLEELRAATQVITTEAGGESWLQRNWRPVTMLTFVGLIVFHWLGWTAPNLSENQTLALLEIIKIGLGGYVVGRSVEKATIAWKQS
;
A
#
# COMPACT_ATOMS: atom_id res chain seq x y z
N MET A 1 19.68 -16.43 -16.39
CA MET A 1 21.04 -16.66 -15.85
C MET A 1 21.14 -17.89 -14.94
N ILE A 2 20.13 -18.19 -14.10
CA ILE A 2 20.11 -19.37 -13.21
C ILE A 2 20.21 -20.71 -13.98
N SER A 3 19.53 -20.85 -15.12
CA SER A 3 19.61 -22.06 -15.96
C SER A 3 21.02 -22.33 -16.47
N ALA A 4 21.79 -21.30 -16.83
CA ALA A 4 23.14 -21.46 -17.33
C ALA A 4 24.13 -21.90 -16.23
N ILE A 5 23.91 -21.46 -14.99
CA ILE A 5 24.72 -21.85 -13.83
C ILE A 5 24.38 -23.28 -13.41
N SER A 6 23.09 -23.64 -13.42
CA SER A 6 22.60 -25.00 -13.13
C SER A 6 23.16 -26.03 -14.12
N ASP A 7 23.13 -25.73 -15.42
CA ASP A 7 23.67 -26.62 -16.46
C ASP A 7 25.18 -26.81 -16.37
N LEU A 8 25.92 -25.78 -15.93
CA LEU A 8 27.37 -25.85 -15.76
C LEU A 8 27.73 -26.69 -14.53
N PHE A 9 27.01 -26.52 -13.42
CA PHE A 9 27.18 -27.33 -12.21
C PHE A 9 26.79 -28.80 -12.44
N GLY A 10 25.72 -29.06 -13.19
CA GLY A 10 25.30 -30.41 -13.56
C GLY A 10 26.38 -31.18 -14.31
N LYS A 11 27.05 -30.54 -15.28
CA LYS A 11 28.14 -31.16 -16.07
C LYS A 11 29.41 -31.43 -15.26
N VAL A 12 29.73 -30.59 -14.27
CA VAL A 12 30.89 -30.78 -13.39
C VAL A 12 30.64 -31.92 -12.40
N ILE A 13 29.43 -32.02 -11.87
CA ILE A 13 29.02 -33.08 -10.93
C ILE A 13 28.98 -34.45 -11.63
N ASP A 14 28.40 -34.52 -12.83
CA ASP A 14 28.31 -35.78 -13.58
C ASP A 14 29.68 -36.30 -14.06
N LYS A 15 30.68 -35.40 -14.18
CA LYS A 15 32.06 -35.76 -14.56
C LYS A 15 32.93 -36.16 -13.36
N ALA A 16 32.62 -35.68 -12.17
CA ALA A 16 33.40 -35.95 -10.95
C ALA A 16 32.90 -37.17 -10.15
N PHE A 17 31.63 -37.56 -10.30
CA PHE A 17 31.02 -38.67 -9.54
C PHE A 17 30.20 -39.60 -10.45
N PRO A 18 30.68 -40.83 -10.73
CA PRO A 18 29.95 -41.83 -11.52
C PRO A 18 28.70 -42.41 -10.84
N ASP A 19 28.55 -42.24 -9.52
CA ASP A 19 27.44 -42.76 -8.73
C ASP A 19 26.27 -41.75 -8.69
N LYS A 20 25.20 -42.06 -9.43
CA LYS A 20 24.02 -41.20 -9.63
C LYS A 20 23.30 -40.84 -8.33
N THR A 21 23.50 -41.63 -7.27
CA THR A 21 22.81 -41.50 -5.99
C THR A 21 23.38 -40.35 -5.15
N GLU A 22 24.70 -40.25 -5.06
CA GLU A 22 25.39 -39.18 -4.32
C GLU A 22 25.28 -37.85 -5.08
N ALA A 23 25.38 -37.90 -6.42
CA ALA A 23 25.21 -36.74 -7.30
C ALA A 23 23.81 -36.10 -7.17
N ASN A 24 22.74 -36.91 -7.11
CA ASN A 24 21.39 -36.41 -6.88
C ASN A 24 21.21 -35.82 -5.47
N ARG A 25 21.86 -36.39 -4.44
CA ARG A 25 21.82 -35.87 -3.06
C ARG A 25 22.53 -34.52 -2.94
N LEU A 26 23.62 -34.32 -3.67
CA LEU A 26 24.35 -33.06 -3.77
C LEU A 26 23.54 -32.01 -4.55
N LYS A 27 22.94 -32.39 -5.69
CA LYS A 27 22.04 -31.50 -6.46
C LYS A 27 20.86 -31.02 -5.60
N ALA A 28 20.19 -31.93 -4.88
CA ALA A 28 19.07 -31.58 -4.00
C ALA A 28 19.46 -30.61 -2.85
N GLN A 29 20.67 -30.76 -2.27
CA GLN A 29 21.16 -29.83 -1.25
C GLN A 29 21.49 -28.46 -1.82
N VAL A 30 22.07 -28.40 -3.02
CA VAL A 30 22.35 -27.14 -3.72
C VAL A 30 21.04 -26.45 -4.09
N ASP A 31 20.07 -27.17 -4.66
CA ASP A 31 18.75 -26.63 -5.00
C ASP A 31 18.00 -26.11 -3.76
N SER A 32 18.02 -26.87 -2.66
CA SER A 32 17.43 -26.41 -1.40
C SER A 32 18.09 -25.13 -0.87
N LYS A 33 19.41 -24.99 -1.05
CA LYS A 33 20.14 -23.82 -0.59
C LYS A 33 19.87 -22.61 -1.48
N LEU A 34 19.78 -22.81 -2.80
CA LEU A 34 19.39 -21.77 -3.75
C LEU A 34 17.96 -21.26 -3.46
N ILE A 35 17.01 -22.17 -3.27
CA ILE A 35 15.62 -21.82 -2.90
C ILE A 35 15.59 -21.03 -1.57
N SER A 36 16.42 -21.42 -0.60
CA SER A 36 16.48 -20.71 0.69
C SER A 36 17.03 -19.29 0.56
N MET A 37 18.02 -19.09 -0.32
CA MET A 37 18.59 -17.77 -0.60
C MET A 37 17.59 -16.86 -1.32
N ASP A 38 16.89 -17.40 -2.33
CA ASP A 38 15.83 -16.66 -3.04
C ASP A 38 14.69 -16.28 -2.09
N LEU A 39 14.33 -17.16 -1.16
CA LEU A 39 13.33 -16.86 -0.13
C LEU A 39 13.79 -15.76 0.83
N GLU A 40 15.07 -15.72 1.17
CA GLU A 40 15.64 -14.69 2.04
C GLU A 40 15.68 -13.32 1.35
N GLU A 41 16.08 -13.29 0.08
CA GLU A 41 16.03 -12.09 -0.77
C GLU A 41 14.58 -11.59 -0.94
N LEU A 42 13.64 -12.50 -1.23
CA LEU A 42 12.23 -12.17 -1.35
C LEU A 42 11.64 -11.65 -0.04
N ARG A 43 12.04 -12.23 1.10
CA ARG A 43 11.62 -11.76 2.43
C ARG A 43 12.21 -10.38 2.75
N ALA A 44 13.47 -10.13 2.43
CA ALA A 44 14.10 -8.83 2.61
C ALA A 44 13.41 -7.75 1.76
N ALA A 45 13.16 -8.04 0.48
CA ALA A 45 12.42 -7.16 -0.42
C ALA A 45 10.99 -6.91 0.08
N THR A 46 10.29 -7.96 0.52
CA THR A 46 8.96 -7.84 1.12
C THR A 46 9.03 -6.97 2.36
N GLN A 47 10.00 -7.16 3.25
CA GLN A 47 10.15 -6.41 4.49
C GLN A 47 10.44 -4.93 4.24
N VAL A 48 11.26 -4.60 3.23
CA VAL A 48 11.48 -3.20 2.79
C VAL A 48 10.17 -2.61 2.29
N ILE A 49 9.45 -3.29 1.39
CA ILE A 49 8.14 -2.86 0.89
C ILE A 49 7.13 -2.72 2.03
N THR A 50 7.14 -3.61 3.02
CA THR A 50 6.22 -3.55 4.17
C THR A 50 6.61 -2.44 5.14
N THR A 51 7.90 -2.07 5.20
CA THR A 51 8.38 -0.95 6.03
C THR A 51 8.06 0.38 5.35
N GLU A 52 8.22 0.47 4.03
CA GLU A 52 7.84 1.62 3.22
C GLU A 52 6.31 1.80 3.16
N ALA A 53 5.55 0.73 2.96
CA ALA A 53 4.09 0.74 2.97
C ALA A 53 3.50 0.83 4.40
N GLY A 54 4.22 0.32 5.40
CA GLY A 54 3.87 0.43 6.82
C GLY A 54 4.16 1.82 7.39
N GLY A 55 5.01 2.58 6.73
CA GLY A 55 5.19 4.02 6.88
C GLY A 55 4.00 4.82 6.33
N GLU A 56 2.77 4.42 6.65
CA GLU A 56 1.60 5.29 6.49
C GLU A 56 1.83 6.49 7.43
N SER A 57 2.45 7.53 6.88
CA SER A 57 2.71 8.78 7.56
C SER A 57 1.43 9.20 8.27
N TRP A 58 1.53 9.59 9.54
CA TRP A 58 0.37 10.03 10.33
C TRP A 58 -0.48 11.05 9.55
N LEU A 59 0.16 11.89 8.74
CA LEU A 59 -0.50 12.84 7.86
C LEU A 59 -1.32 12.15 6.74
N GLN A 60 -0.83 11.09 6.12
CA GLN A 60 -1.56 10.31 5.12
C GLN A 60 -2.76 9.53 5.70
N ARG A 61 -2.70 9.15 6.97
CA ARG A 61 -3.85 8.53 7.67
C ARG A 61 -4.90 9.55 8.07
N ASN A 62 -4.46 10.72 8.52
CA ASN A 62 -5.33 11.71 9.15
C ASN A 62 -5.76 12.86 8.23
N TRP A 63 -5.20 13.01 7.02
CA TRP A 63 -5.59 14.12 6.15
C TRP A 63 -7.10 14.13 5.84
N ARG A 64 -7.74 12.96 5.67
CA ARG A 64 -9.18 12.85 5.44
C ARG A 64 -10.01 13.41 6.61
N PRO A 65 -9.84 12.93 7.87
CA PRO A 65 -10.45 13.56 9.05
C PRO A 65 -10.11 15.04 9.20
N VAL A 66 -8.86 15.43 8.98
CA VAL A 66 -8.41 16.81 9.13
C VAL A 66 -9.11 17.74 8.14
N THR A 67 -9.19 17.38 6.86
CA THR A 67 -9.92 18.15 5.86
C THR A 67 -11.39 18.30 6.24
N MET A 68 -12.00 17.26 6.83
CA MET A 68 -13.37 17.34 7.31
C MET A 68 -13.56 18.29 8.49
N LEU A 69 -12.67 18.22 9.47
CA LEU A 69 -12.70 19.14 10.61
C LEU A 69 -12.46 20.58 10.16
N THR A 70 -11.62 20.82 9.15
CA THR A 70 -11.44 22.14 8.55
C THR A 70 -12.73 22.66 7.92
N PHE A 71 -13.43 21.87 7.11
CA PHE A 71 -14.69 22.30 6.49
C PHE A 71 -15.80 22.55 7.50
N VAL A 72 -15.92 21.69 8.53
CA VAL A 72 -16.85 21.92 9.64
C VAL A 72 -16.47 23.19 10.39
N GLY A 73 -15.17 23.40 10.66
CA GLY A 73 -14.65 24.61 11.29
C GLY A 73 -15.00 25.88 10.53
N LEU A 74 -14.92 25.87 9.19
CA LEU A 74 -15.32 27.01 8.36
C LEU A 74 -16.81 27.35 8.50
N ILE A 75 -17.70 26.34 8.59
CA ILE A 75 -19.13 26.57 8.84
C ILE A 75 -19.35 27.16 10.24
N VAL A 76 -18.68 26.61 11.26
CA VAL A 76 -18.79 27.09 12.63
C VAL A 76 -18.31 28.52 12.75
N PHE A 77 -17.15 28.84 12.18
CA PHE A 77 -16.62 30.21 12.15
C PHE A 77 -17.51 31.17 11.39
N HIS A 78 -18.18 30.72 10.32
CA HIS A 78 -19.17 31.52 9.62
C HIS A 78 -20.34 31.91 10.53
N TRP A 79 -20.88 30.95 11.29
CA TRP A 79 -21.97 31.20 12.24
C TRP A 79 -21.57 32.04 13.46
N LEU A 80 -20.30 31.99 13.87
CA LEU A 80 -19.77 32.83 14.95
C LEU A 80 -19.44 34.26 14.49
N GLY A 81 -19.66 34.60 13.21
CA GLY A 81 -19.36 35.92 12.67
C GLY A 81 -17.86 36.17 12.41
N TRP A 82 -17.02 35.13 12.49
CA TRP A 82 -15.59 35.19 12.15
C TRP A 82 -15.31 34.96 10.67
N THR A 83 -16.25 35.31 9.81
CA THR A 83 -16.03 35.36 8.36
C THR A 83 -15.20 36.56 7.95
N ALA A 84 -14.49 36.41 6.83
CA ALA A 84 -13.76 37.51 6.22
C ALA A 84 -14.69 38.72 6.00
N PRO A 85 -14.28 39.94 6.43
CA PRO A 85 -15.06 41.15 6.17
C PRO A 85 -15.14 41.40 4.65
N ASN A 86 -16.28 41.90 4.17
CA ASN A 86 -16.57 42.21 2.76
C ASN A 86 -16.81 41.01 1.81
N LEU A 87 -17.22 39.85 2.32
CA LEU A 87 -17.76 38.79 1.44
C LEU A 87 -19.10 39.23 0.84
N SER A 88 -19.22 39.16 -0.48
CA SER A 88 -20.53 39.34 -1.12
C SER A 88 -21.46 38.16 -0.82
N GLU A 89 -22.77 38.37 -0.91
CA GLU A 89 -23.76 37.31 -0.72
C GLU A 89 -23.50 36.13 -1.67
N ASN A 90 -23.17 36.41 -2.93
CA ASN A 90 -22.79 35.39 -3.91
C ASN A 90 -21.54 34.59 -3.52
N GLN A 91 -20.51 35.25 -2.98
CA GLN A 91 -19.31 34.54 -2.52
C GLN A 91 -19.60 33.65 -1.30
N THR A 92 -20.45 34.13 -0.39
CA THR A 92 -20.86 33.38 0.79
C THR A 92 -21.64 32.12 0.39
N LEU A 93 -22.61 32.26 -0.51
CA LEU A 93 -23.39 31.13 -1.03
C LEU A 93 -22.50 30.12 -1.76
N ALA A 94 -21.58 30.59 -2.60
CA ALA A 94 -20.62 29.72 -3.29
C ALA A 94 -19.71 28.95 -2.32
N LEU A 95 -19.23 29.59 -1.24
CA LEU A 95 -18.43 28.93 -0.21
C LEU A 95 -19.23 27.85 0.52
N LEU A 96 -20.48 28.13 0.90
CA LEU A 96 -21.36 27.16 1.55
C LEU A 96 -21.72 25.99 0.61
N GLU A 97 -21.89 26.26 -0.67
CA GLU A 97 -22.16 25.24 -1.69
C GLU A 97 -20.96 24.29 -1.87
N ILE A 98 -19.73 24.83 -1.97
CA ILE A 98 -18.51 24.01 -2.03
C ILE A 98 -18.41 23.09 -0.82
N ILE A 99 -18.69 23.60 0.38
CA ILE A 99 -18.63 22.80 1.61
C ILE A 99 -19.73 21.73 1.60
N LYS A 100 -20.96 22.07 1.19
CA LYS A 100 -22.06 21.11 1.07
C LYS A 100 -21.72 19.96 0.11
N ILE A 101 -21.15 20.27 -1.05
CA ILE A 101 -20.73 19.28 -2.04
C ILE A 101 -19.58 18.42 -1.49
N GLY A 102 -18.57 19.04 -0.87
CA GLY A 102 -17.42 18.32 -0.30
C GLY A 102 -17.80 17.37 0.84
N LEU A 103 -18.63 17.85 1.77
CA LEU A 103 -19.11 17.06 2.92
C LEU A 103 -20.04 15.94 2.45
N GLY A 104 -21.02 16.26 1.59
CA GLY A 104 -21.96 15.29 1.04
C GLY A 104 -21.26 14.21 0.21
N GLY A 105 -20.36 14.61 -0.70
CA GLY A 105 -19.61 13.69 -1.55
C GLY A 105 -18.72 12.73 -0.75
N TYR A 106 -18.05 13.21 0.30
CA TYR A 106 -17.23 12.35 1.16
C TYR A 106 -18.06 11.38 2.02
N VAL A 107 -19.19 11.82 2.58
CA VAL A 107 -20.07 10.92 3.35
C VAL A 107 -20.61 9.81 2.46
N VAL A 108 -21.02 10.14 1.24
CA VAL A 108 -21.43 9.15 0.23
C VAL A 108 -20.26 8.24 -0.13
N GLY A 109 -19.08 8.80 -0.42
CA GLY A 109 -17.88 8.03 -0.75
C GLY A 109 -17.48 7.04 0.35
N ARG A 110 -17.51 7.45 1.63
CA ARG A 110 -17.25 6.57 2.78
C ARG A 110 -18.34 5.51 2.96
N SER A 111 -19.59 5.84 2.66
CA SER A 111 -20.70 4.89 2.72
C SER A 111 -20.56 3.81 1.64
N VAL A 112 -20.18 4.19 0.43
CA VAL A 112 -19.86 3.26 -0.67
C VAL A 112 -18.66 2.39 -0.29
N GLU A 113 -17.57 2.97 0.18
CA GLU A 113 -16.37 2.22 0.61
C GLU A 113 -16.72 1.13 1.64
N LYS A 114 -17.53 1.48 2.65
CA LYS A 114 -18.01 0.52 3.66
C LYS A 114 -18.91 -0.57 3.05
N ALA A 115 -19.81 -0.20 2.14
CA ALA A 115 -20.69 -1.15 1.47
C ALA A 115 -19.90 -2.17 0.62
N THR A 116 -18.88 -1.71 -0.11
CA THR A 116 -18.02 -2.58 -0.93
C THR A 116 -17.22 -3.56 -0.08
N ILE A 117 -16.71 -3.11 1.08
CA ILE A 117 -16.01 -3.98 2.04
C ILE A 117 -16.96 -5.03 2.62
N ALA A 118 -18.16 -4.63 3.03
CA ALA A 118 -19.17 -5.54 3.56
C ALA A 118 -19.59 -6.60 2.52
N TRP A 119 -19.74 -6.21 1.27
CA TRP A 119 -20.06 -7.13 0.17
C TRP A 119 -18.93 -8.14 -0.09
N LYS A 120 -17.65 -7.71 -0.04
CA LYS A 120 -16.50 -8.61 -0.22
C LYS A 120 -16.34 -9.64 0.92
N GLN A 121 -16.92 -9.37 2.09
CA GLN A 121 -16.88 -10.24 3.27
C GLN A 121 -18.10 -11.17 3.39
N SER A 122 -19.11 -10.99 2.54
CA SER A 122 -20.32 -11.81 2.45
C SER A 122 -20.18 -12.90 1.40
#